data_AF-A0A166PSM4-F1
#
_entry.id   AF-A0A166PSM4-F1
#
_cell.length_a   1.000
_cell.length_b   1.000
_cell.length_c   1.000
_cell.angle_alpha   90.00
_cell.angle_beta   90.00
_cell.angle_gamma   90.00
#
_symmetry.space_group_name_H-M   'P 1'
#
loop_
_entity.id
_entity.type
_entity.pdbx_description
1 polymer ?
#
loop_
_entity_poly.entity_id
_entity_poly.type
_entity_poly.pdbx_seq_one_letter_code
_entity_poly.pdbx_strand_id
1 'polypeptide(L)'
;MLSGVAFLQTPHGDIQPHFVNQYVLTDVYQFAVSTPSLCIPLLPSITTLIDPLSKLPTILGSILRTSLLVLLSHLPGSSQAIKKISVANTAIIYHDGRALATGESGPPMRIALPSLETIGWFNGQSAEGETENTSGHGSIRAFGDDGLLAFFREWTTAHPRADPRTKELLLFHSTFVPPYVRYSIIPEEKSKAEINYLINVPVPGITSPKMMHDFGVSSSHTIILDLPLSLAPQNLLVNRPVVSFDTSSASRFGVFPRYEPSKVRWFETKPCCIFHTANAWDSPDAVHLLVCRLTSASLVFSAGDLPTALTENEECRLYYYQFSLHSSSIAQEWALLSLPFEFPSVAKSYSMDSARYVYGCSSSSTFTTALGRTVKIDALVRVDVQELIARGISNPPCAVTGCVDNRSMDDIVASNDPDDPIRVFKLPEGWYAQEPRFVSQDNGNEEDGWLLTYVFDEQQLQSSGEIDDDAVSELWIIDAKRMSEGMRSVIARVKLPQRVPYGLHGSWFTKEEVAGQRPWNSIRSAPVSKTCKTDNKIYDDWWVELRRTLLSYIG
;
A
#
# COMPACT_ATOMS: atom_id res chain seq x y z
N MET A 1 0.53 10.79 7.42
CA MET A 1 1.00 12.05 6.79
C MET A 1 1.06 11.80 5.30
N LEU A 2 0.72 12.78 4.47
CA LEU A 2 0.94 12.76 3.03
C LEU A 2 1.89 13.89 2.66
N SER A 3 2.89 13.59 1.82
CA SER A 3 3.85 14.56 1.29
C SER A 3 3.83 14.52 -0.23
N GLY A 4 3.78 15.67 -0.88
CA GLY A 4 3.67 15.80 -2.33
C GLY A 4 4.44 16.99 -2.88
N VAL A 5 4.75 16.94 -4.17
CA VAL A 5 5.28 18.07 -4.93
C VAL A 5 4.32 18.35 -6.08
N ALA A 6 3.71 19.53 -6.07
CA ALA A 6 2.83 20.01 -7.13
C ALA A 6 3.64 20.83 -8.14
N PHE A 7 3.66 20.40 -9.40
CA PHE A 7 4.33 21.11 -10.49
C PHE A 7 3.35 22.09 -11.14
N LEU A 8 3.38 23.35 -10.71
CA LEU A 8 2.42 24.37 -11.13
C LEU A 8 3.02 25.25 -12.22
N GLN A 9 2.21 25.59 -13.22
CA GLN A 9 2.61 26.54 -14.26
C GLN A 9 2.45 27.98 -13.74
N THR A 10 3.52 28.76 -13.82
CA THR A 10 3.51 30.19 -13.48
C THR A 10 2.79 31.00 -14.57
N PRO A 11 2.38 32.25 -14.30
CA PRO A 11 1.80 33.13 -15.32
C PRO A 11 2.71 33.37 -16.54
N HIS A 12 4.02 33.15 -16.40
CA HIS A 12 5.01 33.31 -17.47
C HIS A 12 5.25 32.03 -18.28
N GLY A 13 4.60 30.92 -17.92
CA GLY A 13 4.70 29.64 -18.61
C GLY A 13 5.70 28.66 -18.01
N ASP A 14 6.56 29.11 -17.09
CA ASP A 14 7.53 28.26 -16.38
C ASP A 14 6.85 27.28 -15.43
N ILE A 15 7.50 26.14 -15.14
CA ILE A 15 7.03 25.18 -14.15
C ILE A 15 7.74 25.44 -12.82
N GLN A 16 6.96 25.65 -11.76
CA GLN A 16 7.45 25.80 -10.40
C GLN A 16 6.97 24.63 -9.53
N PRO A 17 7.88 23.89 -8.88
CA PRO A 17 7.50 22.88 -7.89
C PRO A 17 7.07 23.54 -6.57
N HIS A 18 5.96 23.08 -5.99
CA HIS A 18 5.44 23.49 -4.69
C HIS A 18 5.34 22.27 -3.79
N PHE A 19 6.03 22.30 -2.66
CA PHE A 19 5.94 21.22 -1.67
C PHE A 19 4.66 21.36 -0.84
N VAL A 20 3.93 20.26 -0.68
CA VAL A 20 2.69 20.19 0.09
C VAL A 20 2.80 19.02 1.07
N ASN A 21 2.44 19.25 2.33
CA ASN A 21 2.53 18.24 3.37
C ASN A 21 1.36 18.40 4.35
N GLN A 22 0.54 17.37 4.51
CA GLN A 22 -0.66 17.40 5.34
C GLN A 22 -0.86 16.10 6.12
N TYR A 23 -1.27 16.21 7.37
CA TYR A 23 -1.79 15.06 8.10
C TYR A 23 -3.12 14.63 7.49
N VAL A 24 -3.30 13.32 7.30
CA VAL A 24 -4.62 12.77 7.01
C VAL A 24 -5.44 12.81 8.29
N LEU A 25 -6.49 13.63 8.30
CA LEU A 25 -7.31 13.89 9.48
C LEU A 25 -8.31 12.75 9.72
N THR A 26 -7.79 11.55 10.03
CA THR A 26 -8.59 10.39 10.40
C THR A 26 -9.25 10.59 11.76
N ASP A 27 -10.25 9.77 12.08
CA ASP A 27 -10.93 9.86 13.38
C ASP A 27 -9.94 9.59 14.54
N VAL A 28 -9.00 8.67 14.33
CA VAL A 28 -7.94 8.34 15.30
C VAL A 28 -7.03 9.54 15.54
N TYR A 29 -6.59 10.22 14.46
CA TYR A 29 -5.75 11.41 14.57
C TYR A 29 -6.48 12.56 15.27
N GLN A 30 -7.71 12.86 14.85
CA GLN A 30 -8.51 13.93 15.44
C GLN A 30 -8.81 13.67 16.92
N PHE A 31 -9.14 12.42 17.28
CA PHE A 31 -9.36 12.04 18.67
C PHE A 31 -8.07 12.20 19.51
N ALA A 32 -6.93 11.73 18.99
CA ALA A 32 -5.63 11.87 19.68
C ALA A 32 -5.26 13.34 19.92
N VAL A 33 -5.34 14.19 18.90
CA VAL A 33 -5.02 15.62 19.01
C VAL A 33 -5.98 16.36 19.95
N SER A 34 -7.26 15.99 19.94
CA SER A 34 -8.27 16.60 20.83
C SER A 34 -8.25 16.08 22.27
N THR A 35 -7.45 15.05 22.56
CA THR A 35 -7.35 14.41 23.88
C THR A 35 -5.90 14.41 24.37
N PRO A 36 -5.35 15.56 24.83
CA PRO A 36 -3.93 15.69 25.19
C PRO A 36 -3.48 14.79 26.35
N SER A 37 -4.41 14.20 27.12
CA SER A 37 -4.10 13.25 28.17
C SER A 37 -3.69 11.87 27.65
N LEU A 38 -3.83 11.59 26.36
CA LEU A 38 -3.37 10.35 25.75
C LEU A 38 -1.85 10.42 25.54
N CYS A 39 -1.10 9.73 26.40
CA CYS A 39 0.36 9.65 26.32
C CYS A 39 0.81 8.42 25.51
N ILE A 40 -0.09 7.49 25.22
CA ILE A 40 0.19 6.24 24.49
C ILE A 40 -0.69 6.19 23.22
N PRO A 41 -0.14 5.73 22.07
CA PRO A 41 -0.92 5.58 20.83
C PRO A 41 -2.25 4.85 21.03
N LEU A 42 -3.31 5.31 20.36
CA LEU A 42 -4.67 4.78 20.54
C LEU A 42 -4.80 3.31 20.12
N LEU A 43 -4.18 2.97 18.99
CA LEU A 43 -4.18 1.62 18.43
C LEU A 43 -2.92 0.88 18.90
N PRO A 44 -2.99 -0.44 19.16
CA PRO A 44 -1.78 -1.24 19.28
C PRO A 44 -0.97 -1.10 17.99
N SER A 45 0.34 -0.91 18.10
CA SER A 45 1.20 -0.99 16.92
C SER A 45 1.11 -2.40 16.34
N ILE A 46 1.32 -2.53 15.02
CA ILE A 46 1.54 -3.84 14.40
C ILE A 46 2.67 -4.59 15.12
N THR A 47 3.71 -3.86 15.56
CA THR A 47 4.80 -4.31 16.44
C THR A 47 4.27 -5.12 17.63
N THR A 48 3.26 -4.61 18.34
CA THR A 48 2.68 -5.29 19.51
C THR A 48 1.96 -6.60 19.14
N LEU A 49 1.46 -6.71 17.90
CA LEU A 49 0.76 -7.91 17.41
C LEU A 49 1.72 -8.96 16.85
N ILE A 50 2.87 -8.53 16.33
CA ILE A 50 3.87 -9.40 15.70
C ILE A 50 4.98 -9.80 16.68
N ASP A 51 5.20 -9.03 17.76
CA ASP A 51 6.28 -9.27 18.71
C ASP A 51 6.11 -10.61 19.46
N PRO A 52 7.03 -11.57 19.29
CA PRO A 52 6.93 -12.87 19.96
C PRO A 52 7.09 -12.78 21.48
N LEU A 53 7.63 -11.67 22.02
CA LEU A 53 7.76 -11.43 23.46
C LEU A 53 6.49 -10.82 24.07
N SER A 54 5.57 -10.32 23.25
CA SER A 54 4.32 -9.74 23.71
C SER A 54 3.39 -10.83 24.25
N LYS A 55 3.07 -10.72 25.56
CA LYS A 55 2.24 -11.71 26.27
C LYS A 55 0.76 -11.48 25.98
N LEU A 56 -0.03 -12.55 25.98
CA LEU A 56 -1.49 -12.51 25.80
C LEU A 56 -2.19 -11.43 26.67
N PRO A 57 -1.89 -11.26 27.98
CA PRO A 57 -2.51 -10.20 28.78
C PRO A 57 -2.20 -8.78 28.30
N THR A 58 -0.99 -8.55 27.78
CA THR A 58 -0.59 -7.25 27.21
C THR A 58 -1.39 -6.96 25.95
N ILE A 59 -1.48 -7.92 25.04
CA ILE A 59 -2.22 -7.77 23.78
C ILE A 59 -3.72 -7.57 24.05
N LEU A 60 -4.30 -8.39 24.93
CA LEU A 60 -5.70 -8.24 25.35
C LEU A 60 -5.92 -6.89 26.03
N GLY A 61 -5.01 -6.45 26.89
CA GLY A 61 -5.06 -5.15 27.55
C GLY A 61 -5.07 -4.00 26.54
N SER A 62 -4.20 -4.04 25.52
CA SER A 62 -4.17 -3.05 24.44
C SER A 62 -5.47 -3.05 23.62
N ILE A 63 -5.99 -4.22 23.24
CA ILE A 63 -7.27 -4.33 22.50
C ILE A 63 -8.44 -3.80 23.33
N LEU A 64 -8.51 -4.17 24.60
CA LEU A 64 -9.54 -3.69 25.53
C LEU A 64 -9.44 -2.17 25.75
N ARG A 65 -8.22 -1.64 25.90
CA ARG A 65 -7.95 -0.20 25.99
C ARG A 65 -8.45 0.53 24.74
N THR A 66 -8.08 0.07 23.55
CA THR A 66 -8.56 0.66 22.29
C THR A 66 -10.08 0.61 22.21
N SER A 67 -10.69 -0.52 22.54
CA SER A 67 -12.15 -0.68 22.53
C SER A 67 -12.84 0.29 23.50
N LEU A 68 -12.28 0.47 24.70
CA LEU A 68 -12.77 1.42 25.69
C LEU A 68 -12.61 2.87 25.22
N LEU A 69 -11.48 3.23 24.61
CA LEU A 69 -11.26 4.56 24.03
C LEU A 69 -12.24 4.86 22.89
N VAL A 70 -12.49 3.88 22.01
CA VAL A 70 -13.51 3.98 20.97
C VAL A 70 -14.88 4.19 21.62
N LEU A 71 -15.29 3.38 22.58
CA LEU A 71 -16.57 3.57 23.29
C LEU A 71 -16.67 4.97 23.92
N LEU A 72 -15.63 5.38 24.65
CA LEU A 72 -15.56 6.71 25.27
C LEU A 72 -15.63 7.84 24.24
N SER A 73 -15.15 7.64 23.01
CA SER A 73 -15.24 8.67 21.96
C SER A 73 -16.67 8.94 21.50
N HIS A 74 -17.60 7.99 21.68
CA HIS A 74 -19.03 8.14 21.35
C HIS A 74 -19.85 8.72 22.51
N LEU A 75 -19.29 8.82 23.70
CA LEU A 75 -19.97 9.35 24.88
C LEU A 75 -19.80 10.88 25.03
N PRO A 76 -20.69 11.56 25.77
CA PRO A 76 -20.60 12.99 25.97
C PRO A 76 -19.26 13.45 26.54
N GLY A 77 -18.80 14.64 26.12
CA GLY A 77 -17.48 15.19 26.47
C GLY A 77 -16.36 14.80 25.51
N SER A 78 -16.64 14.01 24.46
CA SER A 78 -15.74 13.84 23.32
C SER A 78 -15.97 14.93 22.27
N SER A 79 -14.88 15.45 21.68
CA SER A 79 -14.97 16.42 20.58
C SER A 79 -15.23 15.75 19.22
N GLN A 80 -14.79 14.49 19.09
CA GLN A 80 -14.85 13.70 17.87
C GLN A 80 -15.08 12.23 18.26
N ALA A 81 -16.02 11.57 17.56
CA ALA A 81 -16.23 10.13 17.68
C ALA A 81 -15.31 9.37 16.71
N ILE A 82 -14.78 8.23 17.18
CA ILE A 82 -14.02 7.29 16.36
C ILE A 82 -15.00 6.35 15.66
N LYS A 83 -15.30 6.65 14.38
CA LYS A 83 -16.14 5.80 13.52
C LYS A 83 -15.29 4.72 12.86
N LYS A 84 -14.09 5.06 12.40
CA LYS A 84 -13.13 4.19 11.73
C LYS A 84 -11.77 4.24 12.45
N ILE A 85 -11.13 3.08 12.55
CA ILE A 85 -9.79 2.96 13.18
C ILE A 85 -8.65 3.09 12.17
N SER A 86 -8.93 3.27 10.88
CA SER A 86 -7.89 3.40 9.86
C SER A 86 -7.07 4.67 10.05
N VAL A 87 -5.76 4.55 9.78
CA VAL A 87 -4.81 5.67 9.74
C VAL A 87 -4.53 6.15 8.31
N ALA A 88 -5.04 5.45 7.29
CA ALA A 88 -4.94 5.81 5.87
C ALA A 88 -3.54 6.29 5.44
N ASN A 89 -2.51 5.51 5.78
CA ASN A 89 -1.10 5.89 5.66
C ASN A 89 -0.30 5.02 4.66
N THR A 90 -0.95 4.09 3.95
CA THR A 90 -0.24 3.08 3.16
C THR A 90 -0.02 3.52 1.72
N ALA A 91 -1.08 3.89 0.99
CA ALA A 91 -0.98 4.35 -0.39
C ALA A 91 -1.98 5.47 -0.69
N ILE A 92 -1.92 6.00 -1.91
CA ILE A 92 -2.90 6.94 -2.45
C ILE A 92 -3.18 6.61 -3.92
N ILE A 93 -4.45 6.62 -4.34
CA ILE A 93 -4.86 6.31 -5.73
C ILE A 93 -5.89 7.30 -6.25
N TYR A 94 -5.98 7.47 -7.57
CA TYR A 94 -7.05 8.24 -8.22
C TYR A 94 -8.15 7.31 -8.74
N HIS A 95 -9.41 7.66 -8.49
CA HIS A 95 -10.56 7.02 -9.12
C HIS A 95 -11.77 7.97 -9.16
N ASP A 96 -12.43 8.06 -10.32
CA ASP A 96 -13.71 8.76 -10.48
C ASP A 96 -13.69 10.16 -9.81
N GLY A 97 -12.71 11.00 -10.16
CA GLY A 97 -12.61 12.36 -9.63
C GLY A 97 -12.16 12.47 -8.16
N ARG A 98 -11.62 11.40 -7.56
CA ARG A 98 -11.23 11.35 -6.15
C ARG A 98 -9.79 10.86 -6.02
N ALA A 99 -8.97 11.56 -5.24
CA ALA A 99 -7.76 10.98 -4.68
C ALA A 99 -8.09 10.31 -3.35
N LEU A 100 -7.73 9.03 -3.20
CA LEU A 100 -8.11 8.17 -2.09
C LEU A 100 -6.85 7.66 -1.39
N ALA A 101 -6.61 8.12 -0.17
CA ALA A 101 -5.58 7.58 0.71
C ALA A 101 -6.09 6.27 1.35
N THR A 102 -5.26 5.24 1.37
CA THR A 102 -5.67 3.87 1.73
C THR A 102 -4.90 3.34 2.93
N GLY A 103 -5.47 2.33 3.57
CA GLY A 103 -4.86 1.58 4.67
C GLY A 103 -5.74 0.39 5.03
N GLU A 104 -5.12 -0.73 5.35
CA GLU A 104 -5.79 -2.05 5.47
C GLU A 104 -6.82 -2.16 6.60
N SER A 105 -6.74 -1.25 7.56
CA SER A 105 -7.59 -1.22 8.76
C SER A 105 -8.87 -0.40 8.59
N GLY A 106 -9.28 -0.10 7.35
CA GLY A 106 -10.57 0.53 7.06
C GLY A 106 -10.77 0.95 5.61
N PRO A 107 -11.78 1.79 5.35
CA PRO A 107 -12.09 2.25 4.00
C PRO A 107 -11.11 3.35 3.56
N PRO A 108 -11.03 3.64 2.24
CA PRO A 108 -10.21 4.74 1.74
C PRO A 108 -10.70 6.10 2.26
N MET A 109 -9.79 7.06 2.40
CA MET A 109 -10.03 8.44 2.79
C MET A 109 -9.86 9.34 1.57
N ARG A 110 -10.88 10.13 1.21
CA ARG A 110 -10.78 11.11 0.13
C ARG A 110 -9.93 12.31 0.56
N ILE A 111 -9.02 12.71 -0.33
CA ILE A 111 -8.09 13.84 -0.18
C ILE A 111 -8.29 14.82 -1.36
N ALA A 112 -8.15 16.11 -1.10
CA ALA A 112 -8.13 17.15 -2.12
C ALA A 112 -6.73 17.27 -2.75
N LEU A 113 -6.66 17.33 -4.08
CA LEU A 113 -5.43 17.69 -4.80
C LEU A 113 -5.48 19.14 -5.28
N PRO A 114 -4.34 19.87 -5.32
CA PRO A 114 -3.02 19.46 -4.85
C PRO A 114 -2.81 19.75 -3.34
N SER A 115 -3.78 20.33 -2.63
CA SER A 115 -3.60 20.84 -1.25
C SER A 115 -3.39 19.76 -0.19
N LEU A 116 -3.71 18.50 -0.49
CA LEU A 116 -3.70 17.35 0.41
C LEU A 116 -4.64 17.48 1.61
N GLU A 117 -5.63 18.37 1.54
CA GLU A 117 -6.64 18.53 2.58
C GLU A 117 -7.54 17.29 2.66
N THR A 118 -7.88 16.86 3.88
CA THR A 118 -8.70 15.67 4.09
C THR A 118 -10.18 16.01 3.85
N ILE A 119 -10.86 15.28 2.95
CA ILE A 119 -12.28 15.48 2.66
C ILE A 119 -13.13 14.57 3.54
N GLY A 120 -12.94 13.24 3.49
CA GLY A 120 -13.78 12.31 4.26
C GLY A 120 -13.70 10.84 3.84
N TRP A 121 -14.29 9.96 4.65
CA TRP A 121 -14.27 8.52 4.39
C TRP A 121 -15.07 8.16 3.14
N PHE A 122 -14.49 7.35 2.25
CA PHE A 122 -15.13 6.84 1.03
C PHE A 122 -15.75 5.47 1.26
N ASN A 123 -17.05 5.34 1.04
CA ASN A 123 -17.80 4.12 1.31
C ASN A 123 -18.02 3.24 0.07
N GLY A 124 -17.25 3.44 -1.01
CA GLY A 124 -17.44 2.72 -2.27
C GLY A 124 -18.43 3.36 -3.23
N GLN A 125 -19.26 4.29 -2.75
CA GLN A 125 -20.22 5.05 -3.58
C GLN A 125 -19.90 6.54 -3.57
N SER A 126 -19.77 7.13 -2.38
CA SER A 126 -19.47 8.54 -2.14
C SER A 126 -18.50 8.68 -0.98
N ALA A 127 -17.92 9.87 -0.83
CA ALA A 127 -17.14 10.21 0.35
C ALA A 127 -17.91 11.21 1.24
N GLU A 128 -17.66 11.15 2.55
CA GLU A 128 -18.12 12.21 3.46
C GLU A 128 -17.60 13.57 2.96
N GLY A 129 -18.44 14.61 3.02
CA GLY A 129 -18.09 15.97 2.59
C GLY A 129 -18.21 16.24 1.09
N GLU A 130 -18.52 15.24 0.26
CA GLU A 130 -18.87 15.43 -1.15
C GLU A 130 -20.18 16.21 -1.32
N THR A 131 -20.30 16.92 -2.44
CA THR A 131 -21.59 17.51 -2.82
C THR A 131 -22.57 16.38 -3.17
N GLU A 132 -23.76 16.37 -2.56
CA GLU A 132 -24.77 15.35 -2.85
C GLU A 132 -25.14 15.36 -4.34
N ASN A 133 -24.93 14.22 -5.01
CA ASN A 133 -25.44 14.02 -6.35
C ASN A 133 -26.95 13.77 -6.27
N THR A 134 -27.73 14.68 -6.86
CA THR A 134 -29.19 14.57 -7.02
C THR A 134 -29.61 13.51 -8.04
N SER A 135 -28.66 12.77 -8.62
CA SER A 135 -28.88 11.64 -9.52
C SER A 135 -29.44 10.44 -8.73
N GLY A 136 -30.77 10.37 -8.63
CA GLY A 136 -31.51 9.33 -7.94
C GLY A 136 -31.40 7.93 -8.55
N HIS A 137 -30.24 7.30 -8.45
CA HIS A 137 -30.10 5.85 -8.62
C HIS A 137 -30.21 5.16 -7.27
N GLY A 138 -31.30 4.40 -7.11
CA GLY A 138 -31.71 3.78 -5.86
C GLY A 138 -30.66 2.87 -5.24
N SER A 139 -30.60 2.85 -3.91
CA SER A 139 -29.98 1.85 -3.03
C SER A 139 -28.78 1.08 -3.63
N ILE A 140 -27.77 1.81 -4.08
CA ILE A 140 -26.49 1.21 -4.41
C ILE A 140 -25.81 0.87 -3.08
N ARG A 141 -25.43 -0.40 -2.86
CA ARG A 141 -24.79 -0.81 -1.61
C ARG A 141 -23.43 -0.13 -1.47
N ALA A 142 -23.19 0.48 -0.31
CA ALA A 142 -21.88 0.94 0.12
C ALA A 142 -21.07 -0.23 0.71
N PHE A 143 -19.79 -0.01 0.98
CA PHE A 143 -18.98 -0.89 1.81
C PHE A 143 -19.66 -1.06 3.18
N GLY A 144 -19.67 -2.30 3.67
CA GLY A 144 -20.39 -2.64 4.88
C GLY A 144 -21.90 -2.67 4.65
N ASP A 145 -22.48 -3.87 4.52
CA ASP A 145 -23.94 -4.03 4.64
C ASP A 145 -24.40 -3.70 6.07
N ASP A 146 -25.71 -3.55 6.28
CA ASP A 146 -26.30 -3.43 7.61
C ASP A 146 -25.95 -4.62 8.53
N GLY A 147 -25.68 -4.33 9.80
CA GLY A 147 -25.53 -5.34 10.86
C GLY A 147 -24.31 -5.16 11.77
N LEU A 148 -24.21 -6.02 12.79
CA LEU A 148 -23.19 -5.94 13.86
C LEU A 148 -21.74 -6.10 13.37
N LEU A 149 -21.54 -6.61 12.15
CA LEU A 149 -20.23 -6.84 11.54
C LEU A 149 -19.89 -5.86 10.42
N ALA A 150 -20.72 -4.83 10.20
CA ALA A 150 -20.53 -3.83 9.15
C ALA A 150 -19.13 -3.20 9.18
N PHE A 151 -18.66 -2.88 10.38
CA PHE A 151 -17.34 -2.30 10.63
C PHE A 151 -16.18 -3.09 10.00
N PHE A 152 -16.18 -4.43 10.14
CA PHE A 152 -15.11 -5.26 9.55
C PHE A 152 -15.22 -5.35 8.03
N ARG A 153 -16.43 -5.21 7.48
CA ARG A 153 -16.69 -5.32 6.04
C ARG A 153 -16.32 -4.06 5.25
N GLU A 154 -15.85 -3.01 5.93
CA GLU A 154 -15.33 -1.79 5.32
C GLU A 154 -13.80 -1.79 5.21
N TRP A 155 -13.13 -2.83 5.71
CA TRP A 155 -11.68 -2.94 5.66
C TRP A 155 -11.25 -3.37 4.27
N THR A 156 -10.66 -2.44 3.54
CA THR A 156 -10.22 -2.63 2.16
C THR A 156 -8.71 -2.85 2.08
N THR A 157 -8.23 -3.46 1.00
CA THR A 157 -6.80 -3.45 0.68
C THR A 157 -6.22 -2.04 0.63
N ALA A 158 -4.95 -1.89 0.99
CA ALA A 158 -4.20 -0.67 0.73
C ALA A 158 -3.80 -0.48 -0.74
N HIS A 159 -3.88 -1.53 -1.57
CA HIS A 159 -3.46 -1.54 -2.96
C HIS A 159 -4.63 -1.72 -3.94
N PRO A 160 -5.70 -0.91 -3.86
CA PRO A 160 -6.76 -1.01 -4.86
C PRO A 160 -6.19 -0.73 -6.25
N ARG A 161 -6.80 -1.31 -7.28
CA ARG A 161 -6.31 -1.20 -8.66
C ARG A 161 -7.35 -0.46 -9.49
N ALA A 162 -6.94 0.62 -10.15
CA ALA A 162 -7.76 1.34 -11.11
C ALA A 162 -7.43 0.85 -12.53
N ASP A 163 -8.40 0.28 -13.22
CA ASP A 163 -8.23 -0.22 -14.59
C ASP A 163 -8.03 0.98 -15.55
N PRO A 164 -6.88 1.07 -16.25
CA PRO A 164 -6.62 2.21 -17.14
C PRO A 164 -7.59 2.27 -18.33
N ARG A 165 -8.23 1.16 -18.71
CA ARG A 165 -9.17 1.04 -19.83
C ARG A 165 -10.61 1.25 -19.39
N THR A 166 -11.10 0.47 -18.44
CA THR A 166 -12.51 0.55 -18.02
C THR A 166 -12.77 1.60 -16.95
N LYS A 167 -11.71 2.13 -16.33
CA LYS A 167 -11.76 3.07 -15.20
C LYS A 167 -12.41 2.53 -13.94
N GLU A 168 -12.63 1.21 -13.87
CA GLU A 168 -13.13 0.54 -12.68
C GLU A 168 -12.07 0.52 -11.57
N LEU A 169 -12.51 0.67 -10.32
CA LEU A 169 -11.70 0.44 -9.13
C LEU A 169 -11.99 -0.95 -8.58
N LEU A 170 -10.98 -1.81 -8.55
CA LEU A 170 -11.03 -3.16 -8.04
C LEU A 170 -10.35 -3.20 -6.67
N LEU A 171 -10.97 -3.88 -5.71
CA LEU A 171 -10.45 -4.01 -4.35
C LEU A 171 -10.95 -5.29 -3.69
N PHE A 172 -10.14 -5.85 -2.80
CA PHE A 172 -10.58 -6.90 -1.88
C PHE A 172 -10.77 -6.34 -0.46
N HIS A 173 -11.50 -7.09 0.35
CA HIS A 173 -11.71 -6.85 1.77
C HIS A 173 -11.26 -8.08 2.54
N SER A 174 -10.37 -7.92 3.52
CA SER A 174 -9.94 -9.01 4.40
C SER A 174 -10.47 -8.78 5.81
N THR A 175 -11.10 -9.80 6.38
CA THR A 175 -11.85 -9.70 7.64
C THR A 175 -11.58 -10.88 8.56
N PHE A 176 -11.90 -10.74 9.85
CA PHE A 176 -11.70 -11.80 10.85
C PHE A 176 -12.83 -12.83 10.93
N VAL A 177 -13.89 -12.66 10.13
CA VAL A 177 -15.12 -13.44 10.18
C VAL A 177 -15.49 -13.97 8.80
N PRO A 178 -15.96 -15.24 8.69
CA PRO A 178 -16.31 -15.80 7.39
C PRO A 178 -17.50 -15.06 6.73
N PRO A 179 -17.54 -14.95 5.39
CA PRO A 179 -16.42 -15.18 4.46
C PRO A 179 -15.25 -14.23 4.74
N TYR A 180 -14.04 -14.79 4.86
CA TYR A 180 -12.87 -14.03 5.32
C TYR A 180 -12.41 -12.99 4.30
N VAL A 181 -12.57 -13.29 3.01
CA VAL A 181 -12.28 -12.36 1.92
C VAL A 181 -13.52 -12.07 1.09
N ARG A 182 -13.69 -10.80 0.77
CA ARG A 182 -14.71 -10.30 -0.16
C ARG A 182 -14.04 -9.45 -1.24
N TYR A 183 -14.76 -9.16 -2.30
CA TYR A 183 -14.27 -8.48 -3.47
C TYR A 183 -15.29 -7.47 -4.00
N SER A 184 -14.80 -6.32 -4.48
CA SER A 184 -15.62 -5.26 -5.06
C SER A 184 -15.03 -4.73 -6.36
N ILE A 185 -15.91 -4.34 -7.28
CA ILE A 185 -15.63 -3.59 -8.51
C ILE A 185 -16.55 -2.37 -8.53
N ILE A 186 -15.95 -1.19 -8.55
CA ILE A 186 -16.64 0.10 -8.57
C ILE A 186 -16.35 0.80 -9.91
N PRO A 187 -17.32 0.92 -10.82
CA PRO A 187 -17.16 1.71 -12.03
C PRO A 187 -17.28 3.21 -11.73
N GLU A 188 -16.76 4.03 -12.63
CA GLU A 188 -17.04 5.47 -12.63
C GLU A 188 -18.54 5.72 -12.73
N GLU A 189 -19.04 6.80 -12.11
CA GLU A 189 -20.48 7.05 -12.02
C GLU A 189 -21.16 7.16 -13.39
N LYS A 190 -20.46 7.70 -14.39
CA LYS A 190 -20.95 7.78 -15.78
C LYS A 190 -21.19 6.40 -16.42
N SER A 191 -20.49 5.38 -15.93
CA SER A 191 -20.51 4.01 -16.46
C SER A 191 -21.32 3.04 -15.61
N LYS A 192 -21.85 3.48 -14.45
CA LYS A 192 -22.64 2.65 -13.52
C LYS A 192 -23.91 2.06 -14.15
N ALA A 193 -24.46 2.69 -15.19
CA ALA A 193 -25.65 2.19 -15.89
C ALA A 193 -25.36 1.04 -16.86
N GLU A 194 -24.10 0.84 -17.25
CA GLU A 194 -23.69 -0.10 -18.32
C GLU A 194 -22.80 -1.25 -17.81
N ILE A 195 -22.17 -1.09 -16.63
CA ILE A 195 -21.16 -2.01 -16.11
C ILE A 195 -21.63 -2.69 -14.81
N ASN A 196 -21.24 -3.97 -14.64
CA ASN A 196 -21.53 -4.77 -13.46
C ASN A 196 -20.82 -4.21 -12.21
N TYR A 197 -21.60 -3.55 -11.35
CA TYR A 197 -21.19 -3.12 -10.01
C TYR A 197 -21.17 -4.31 -9.04
N LEU A 198 -20.03 -4.59 -8.41
CA LEU A 198 -19.89 -5.63 -7.38
C LEU A 198 -19.45 -5.01 -6.06
N ILE A 199 -20.16 -5.29 -4.97
CA ILE A 199 -19.77 -4.83 -3.64
C ILE A 199 -19.78 -5.98 -2.65
N ASN A 200 -18.65 -6.14 -1.97
CA ASN A 200 -18.48 -7.05 -0.85
C ASN A 200 -18.89 -8.50 -1.19
N VAL A 201 -18.66 -8.92 -2.44
CA VAL A 201 -18.99 -10.26 -2.93
C VAL A 201 -18.00 -11.27 -2.35
N PRO A 202 -18.43 -12.38 -1.73
CA PRO A 202 -17.53 -13.36 -1.14
C PRO A 202 -16.61 -14.03 -2.17
N VAL A 203 -15.33 -14.22 -1.79
CA VAL A 203 -14.40 -15.11 -2.51
C VAL A 203 -14.34 -16.44 -1.74
N PRO A 204 -14.84 -17.55 -2.29
CA PRO A 204 -14.91 -18.83 -1.56
C PRO A 204 -13.55 -19.54 -1.49
N GLY A 205 -13.38 -20.44 -0.52
CA GLY A 205 -12.20 -21.32 -0.41
C GLY A 205 -11.12 -20.87 0.57
N ILE A 206 -11.22 -19.65 1.11
CA ILE A 206 -10.36 -19.18 2.21
C ILE A 206 -11.01 -19.57 3.54
N THR A 207 -10.25 -20.28 4.38
CA THR A 207 -10.77 -20.96 5.59
C THR A 207 -10.34 -20.31 6.90
N SER A 208 -9.48 -19.29 6.85
CA SER A 208 -8.97 -18.58 8.03
C SER A 208 -8.64 -17.12 7.70
N PRO A 209 -8.62 -16.20 8.67
CA PRO A 209 -8.11 -14.84 8.46
C PRO A 209 -6.63 -14.87 8.07
N LYS A 210 -6.27 -14.09 7.05
CA LYS A 210 -4.90 -13.94 6.54
C LYS A 210 -4.51 -12.47 6.55
N MET A 211 -3.23 -12.21 6.78
CA MET A 211 -2.65 -10.91 6.44
C MET A 211 -2.46 -10.88 4.93
N MET A 212 -3.36 -10.19 4.23
CA MET A 212 -3.31 -9.99 2.77
C MET A 212 -3.05 -8.51 2.49
N HIS A 213 -1.95 -8.22 1.81
CA HIS A 213 -1.54 -6.85 1.50
C HIS A 213 -2.04 -6.40 0.12
N ASP A 214 -1.65 -7.15 -0.91
CA ASP A 214 -1.91 -6.84 -2.32
C ASP A 214 -2.53 -8.04 -3.05
N PHE A 215 -2.88 -7.85 -4.32
CA PHE A 215 -3.52 -8.83 -5.17
C PHE A 215 -3.27 -8.54 -6.66
N GLY A 216 -3.33 -9.57 -7.49
CA GLY A 216 -3.13 -9.43 -8.93
C GLY A 216 -4.45 -9.11 -9.65
N VAL A 217 -4.41 -8.23 -10.63
CA VAL A 217 -5.55 -7.93 -11.51
C VAL A 217 -5.07 -7.82 -12.95
N SER A 218 -5.72 -8.57 -13.85
CA SER A 218 -5.58 -8.45 -15.29
C SER A 218 -6.84 -7.84 -15.91
N SER A 219 -6.85 -7.69 -17.23
CA SER A 219 -8.01 -7.17 -17.96
C SER A 219 -9.30 -7.97 -17.74
N SER A 220 -9.21 -9.27 -17.43
CA SER A 220 -10.37 -10.15 -17.30
C SER A 220 -10.38 -11.02 -16.05
N HIS A 221 -9.27 -11.15 -15.33
CA HIS A 221 -9.15 -11.98 -14.14
C HIS A 221 -8.61 -11.23 -12.92
N THR A 222 -8.91 -11.78 -11.75
CA THR A 222 -8.37 -11.36 -10.45
C THR A 222 -7.67 -12.54 -9.80
N ILE A 223 -6.58 -12.26 -9.08
CA ILE A 223 -5.75 -13.23 -8.38
C ILE A 223 -5.65 -12.83 -6.91
N ILE A 224 -6.31 -13.57 -6.02
CA ILE A 224 -6.22 -13.39 -4.56
C ILE A 224 -5.08 -14.23 -4.00
N LEU A 225 -4.27 -13.62 -3.13
CA LEU A 225 -3.09 -14.25 -2.52
C LEU A 225 -3.48 -14.84 -1.15
N ASP A 226 -3.72 -16.15 -1.11
CA ASP A 226 -3.96 -16.88 0.15
C ASP A 226 -2.65 -17.50 0.64
N LEU A 227 -1.86 -16.65 1.31
CA LEU A 227 -0.52 -17.00 1.80
C LEU A 227 -0.59 -17.55 3.23
N PRO A 228 0.37 -18.38 3.67
CA PRO A 228 0.39 -18.95 5.02
C PRO A 228 0.87 -17.95 6.08
N LEU A 229 0.50 -16.67 5.94
CA LEU A 229 0.72 -15.60 6.91
C LEU A 229 -0.60 -15.36 7.68
N SER A 230 -0.74 -16.03 8.82
CA SER A 230 -1.95 -15.94 9.63
C SER A 230 -2.07 -14.57 10.29
N LEU A 231 -3.28 -14.03 10.40
CA LEU A 231 -3.61 -12.90 11.26
C LEU A 231 -4.73 -13.34 12.22
N ALA A 232 -4.35 -14.13 13.22
CA ALA A 232 -5.28 -14.94 14.00
C ALA A 232 -5.11 -14.65 15.51
N PRO A 233 -5.95 -13.79 16.11
CA PRO A 233 -5.90 -13.50 17.55
C PRO A 233 -5.99 -14.77 18.42
N GLN A 234 -6.70 -15.80 17.93
CA GLN A 234 -6.81 -17.10 18.59
C GLN A 234 -5.48 -17.84 18.74
N ASN A 235 -4.44 -17.50 17.96
CA ASN A 235 -3.10 -18.05 18.11
C ASN A 235 -2.54 -17.83 19.53
N LEU A 236 -2.95 -16.75 20.19
CA LEU A 236 -2.52 -16.44 21.55
C LEU A 236 -3.03 -17.46 22.58
N LEU A 237 -4.13 -18.18 22.30
CA LEU A 237 -4.64 -19.26 23.17
C LEU A 237 -3.68 -20.47 23.21
N VAL A 238 -2.82 -20.60 22.21
CA VAL A 238 -1.82 -21.68 22.09
C VAL A 238 -0.38 -21.12 22.15
N ASN A 239 -0.19 -19.93 22.73
CA ASN A 239 1.10 -19.24 22.83
C ASN A 239 1.84 -19.04 21.49
N ARG A 240 1.10 -18.80 20.41
CA ARG A 240 1.64 -18.39 19.11
C ARG A 240 1.36 -16.90 18.87
N PRO A 241 2.25 -16.14 18.19
CA PRO A 241 1.99 -14.74 17.87
C PRO A 241 0.73 -14.56 17.00
N VAL A 242 0.09 -13.38 17.07
CA VAL A 242 -1.11 -13.06 16.28
C VAL A 242 -0.78 -13.13 14.78
N VAL A 243 0.40 -12.68 14.40
CA VAL A 243 0.96 -12.84 13.07
C VAL A 243 2.01 -13.92 13.07
N SER A 244 1.79 -14.96 12.27
CA SER A 244 2.69 -16.11 12.20
C SER A 244 2.75 -16.61 10.77
N PHE A 245 3.97 -16.86 10.30
CA PHE A 245 4.22 -17.49 9.02
C PHE A 245 4.40 -19.00 9.21
N ASP A 246 3.53 -19.78 8.57
CA ASP A 246 3.59 -21.23 8.60
C ASP A 246 4.35 -21.76 7.38
N THR A 247 5.62 -22.06 7.59
CA THR A 247 6.52 -22.62 6.55
C THR A 247 6.16 -24.05 6.12
N SER A 248 5.23 -24.72 6.82
CA SER A 248 4.76 -26.06 6.45
C SER A 248 3.51 -26.05 5.56
N SER A 249 2.81 -24.92 5.48
CA SER A 249 1.60 -24.75 4.68
C SER A 249 1.91 -24.22 3.27
N ALA A 250 1.16 -24.68 2.27
CA ALA A 250 1.30 -24.18 0.90
C ALA A 250 0.80 -22.72 0.78
N SER A 251 1.43 -21.96 -0.11
CA SER A 251 0.86 -20.70 -0.60
C SER A 251 -0.11 -20.99 -1.73
N ARG A 252 -1.25 -20.30 -1.75
CA ARG A 252 -2.29 -20.51 -2.76
C ARG A 252 -2.66 -19.22 -3.48
N PHE A 253 -2.92 -19.33 -4.78
CA PHE A 253 -3.41 -18.25 -5.64
C PHE A 253 -4.82 -18.57 -6.11
N GLY A 254 -5.79 -17.72 -5.75
CA GLY A 254 -7.17 -17.85 -6.19
C GLY A 254 -7.41 -17.02 -7.45
N VAL A 255 -7.47 -17.67 -8.61
CA VAL A 255 -7.69 -17.02 -9.91
C VAL A 255 -9.15 -17.16 -10.33
N PHE A 256 -9.81 -16.05 -10.67
CA PHE A 256 -11.20 -16.04 -11.16
C PHE A 256 -11.43 -14.96 -12.21
N PRO A 257 -12.40 -15.14 -13.13
CA PRO A 257 -12.89 -14.05 -13.97
C PRO A 257 -13.39 -12.92 -13.08
N ARG A 258 -12.95 -11.68 -13.32
CA ARG A 258 -13.07 -10.57 -12.36
C ARG A 258 -14.51 -10.31 -11.91
N TYR A 259 -15.52 -10.56 -12.75
CA TYR A 259 -16.93 -10.38 -12.41
C TYR A 259 -17.61 -11.61 -11.76
N GLU A 260 -16.90 -12.72 -11.60
CA GLU A 260 -17.46 -13.98 -11.08
C GLU A 260 -16.55 -14.60 -9.99
N PRO A 261 -16.40 -13.96 -8.80
CA PRO A 261 -15.56 -14.48 -7.71
C PRO A 261 -15.90 -15.91 -7.25
N SER A 262 -17.14 -16.36 -7.47
CA SER A 262 -17.59 -17.72 -7.16
C SER A 262 -16.94 -18.81 -8.02
N LYS A 263 -16.37 -18.46 -9.18
CA LYS A 263 -15.65 -19.38 -10.09
C LYS A 263 -14.16 -19.48 -9.81
N VAL A 264 -13.72 -19.06 -8.62
CA VAL A 264 -12.31 -19.13 -8.22
C VAL A 264 -11.73 -20.54 -8.32
N ARG A 265 -10.53 -20.59 -8.88
CA ARG A 265 -9.70 -21.78 -8.99
C ARG A 265 -8.42 -21.53 -8.20
N TRP A 266 -8.08 -22.50 -7.35
CA TRP A 266 -6.93 -22.41 -6.46
C TRP A 266 -5.74 -23.14 -7.06
N PHE A 267 -4.61 -22.46 -7.08
CA PHE A 267 -3.31 -22.95 -7.53
C PHE A 267 -2.34 -22.92 -6.35
N GLU A 268 -1.58 -23.98 -6.13
CA GLU A 268 -0.72 -24.10 -4.95
C GLU A 268 0.76 -24.08 -5.34
N THR A 269 1.58 -23.44 -4.52
CA THR A 269 3.06 -23.45 -4.62
C THR A 269 3.69 -23.61 -3.24
N LYS A 270 5.01 -23.75 -3.22
CA LYS A 270 5.79 -23.81 -1.97
C LYS A 270 5.59 -22.53 -1.13
N PRO A 271 5.55 -22.64 0.21
CA PRO A 271 5.33 -21.51 1.11
C PRO A 271 6.19 -20.28 0.75
N CYS A 272 5.54 -19.12 0.75
CA CYS A 272 6.15 -17.82 0.52
C CYS A 272 5.29 -16.69 1.10
N CYS A 273 5.91 -15.52 1.27
CA CYS A 273 5.22 -14.26 1.48
C CYS A 273 5.31 -13.42 0.20
N ILE A 274 4.28 -12.62 -0.08
CA ILE A 274 4.23 -11.65 -1.17
C ILE A 274 3.54 -10.43 -0.60
N PHE A 275 4.25 -9.31 -0.59
CA PHE A 275 3.68 -8.02 -0.22
C PHE A 275 3.23 -7.29 -1.48
N HIS A 276 4.11 -7.12 -2.46
CA HIS A 276 3.77 -6.37 -3.67
C HIS A 276 3.65 -7.25 -4.91
N THR A 277 2.60 -6.99 -5.68
CA THR A 277 2.42 -7.47 -7.04
C THR A 277 2.82 -6.38 -8.02
N ALA A 278 3.68 -6.74 -8.97
CA ALA A 278 4.19 -5.81 -9.97
C ALA A 278 3.15 -5.58 -11.08
N ASN A 279 2.62 -6.66 -11.65
CA ASN A 279 1.59 -6.59 -12.69
C ASN A 279 0.94 -7.98 -12.91
N ALA A 280 -0.22 -8.01 -13.55
CA ALA A 280 -0.84 -9.23 -14.04
C ALA A 280 -1.52 -8.99 -15.40
N TRP A 281 -1.54 -9.99 -16.26
CA TRP A 281 -2.16 -9.90 -17.59
C TRP A 281 -2.72 -11.25 -18.04
N ASP A 282 -3.58 -11.20 -19.05
CA ASP A 282 -4.20 -12.39 -19.63
C ASP A 282 -3.50 -12.80 -20.93
N SER A 283 -3.47 -14.11 -21.19
CA SER A 283 -3.32 -14.68 -22.53
C SER A 283 -4.51 -15.61 -22.80
N PRO A 284 -4.73 -16.09 -24.04
CA PRO A 284 -5.90 -16.91 -24.37
C PRO A 284 -6.11 -18.13 -23.45
N ASP A 285 -5.01 -18.72 -22.97
CA ASP A 285 -5.01 -19.99 -22.23
C ASP A 285 -4.47 -19.87 -20.81
N ALA A 286 -4.05 -18.69 -20.36
CA ALA A 286 -3.41 -18.50 -19.06
C ALA A 286 -3.59 -17.09 -18.48
N VAL A 287 -3.44 -17.00 -17.17
CA VAL A 287 -3.27 -15.72 -16.46
C VAL A 287 -1.84 -15.63 -15.95
N HIS A 288 -1.22 -14.48 -16.13
CA HIS A 288 0.17 -14.22 -15.79
C HIS A 288 0.25 -13.26 -14.61
N LEU A 289 1.26 -13.44 -13.77
CA LEU A 289 1.46 -12.62 -12.58
C LEU A 289 2.96 -12.40 -12.32
N LEU A 290 3.32 -11.16 -12.04
CA LEU A 290 4.63 -10.76 -11.56
C LEU A 290 4.52 -10.28 -10.10
N VAL A 291 5.35 -10.81 -9.21
CA VAL A 291 5.33 -10.48 -7.78
C VAL A 291 6.73 -10.38 -7.18
N CYS A 292 6.85 -9.61 -6.11
CA CYS A 292 8.00 -9.67 -5.21
C CYS A 292 7.77 -10.81 -4.22
N ARG A 293 8.45 -11.96 -4.44
CA ARG A 293 8.29 -13.17 -3.64
C ARG A 293 9.37 -13.24 -2.58
N LEU A 294 8.96 -13.39 -1.32
CA LEU A 294 9.80 -13.57 -0.15
C LEU A 294 9.80 -15.02 0.34
N THR A 295 10.95 -15.50 0.78
CA THR A 295 11.09 -16.83 1.42
C THR A 295 10.63 -16.84 2.87
N SER A 296 10.43 -15.67 3.49
CA SER A 296 10.08 -15.52 4.90
C SER A 296 9.13 -14.34 5.14
N ALA A 297 8.66 -14.19 6.39
CA ALA A 297 7.85 -13.04 6.83
C ALA A 297 8.67 -11.93 7.52
N SER A 298 10.01 -11.96 7.45
CA SER A 298 10.88 -10.95 8.06
C SER A 298 10.49 -9.51 7.70
N LEU A 299 10.00 -9.25 6.48
CA LEU A 299 9.56 -7.90 6.11
C LEU A 299 8.48 -7.34 7.05
N VAL A 300 7.60 -8.19 7.58
CA VAL A 300 6.60 -7.79 8.59
C VAL A 300 7.27 -7.35 9.89
N PHE A 301 8.27 -8.11 10.32
CA PHE A 301 9.03 -7.82 11.55
C PHE A 301 9.89 -6.57 11.39
N SER A 302 10.55 -6.39 10.24
CA SER A 302 11.30 -5.18 9.90
C SER A 302 10.40 -3.95 9.82
N ALA A 303 9.20 -4.07 9.23
CA ALA A 303 8.22 -2.98 9.20
C ALA A 303 7.69 -2.61 10.60
N GLY A 304 7.69 -3.58 11.54
CA GLY A 304 7.36 -3.35 12.94
C GLY A 304 8.54 -2.93 13.81
N ASP A 305 9.72 -2.66 13.23
CA ASP A 305 10.96 -2.30 13.94
C ASP A 305 11.39 -3.34 15.00
N LEU A 306 11.18 -4.63 14.70
CA LEU A 306 11.58 -5.73 15.57
C LEU A 306 12.85 -6.40 15.07
N PRO A 307 13.69 -6.92 15.98
CA PRO A 307 14.83 -7.75 15.60
C PRO A 307 14.33 -9.02 14.93
N THR A 308 14.70 -9.20 13.67
CA THR A 308 14.47 -10.43 12.92
C THR A 308 15.47 -11.49 13.38
N ALA A 309 14.99 -12.71 13.61
CA ALA A 309 15.88 -13.86 13.70
C ALA A 309 16.58 -13.98 12.33
N LEU A 310 17.89 -13.77 12.31
CA LEU A 310 18.71 -13.91 11.10
C LEU A 310 18.53 -15.34 10.57
N THR A 311 17.74 -15.49 9.51
CA THR A 311 17.72 -16.72 8.73
C THR A 311 18.70 -16.52 7.57
N GLU A 312 19.67 -17.41 7.42
CA GLU A 312 20.82 -17.22 6.52
C GLU A 312 20.46 -17.18 5.02
N ASN A 313 19.19 -17.36 4.63
CA ASN A 313 18.75 -17.49 3.23
C ASN A 313 17.46 -16.70 2.92
N GLU A 314 17.42 -15.43 3.32
CA GLU A 314 16.30 -14.57 2.97
C GLU A 314 16.46 -13.98 1.56
N GLU A 315 15.43 -14.22 0.74
CA GLU A 315 15.41 -13.75 -0.64
C GLU A 315 14.09 -13.01 -0.86
N CYS A 316 14.17 -11.82 -1.44
CA CYS A 316 13.02 -11.15 -2.04
C CYS A 316 13.35 -10.85 -3.50
N ARG A 317 12.72 -11.55 -4.44
CA ARG A 317 13.02 -11.41 -5.88
C ARG A 317 11.75 -11.21 -6.68
N LEU A 318 11.89 -10.66 -7.88
CA LEU A 318 10.79 -10.56 -8.84
C LEU A 318 10.55 -11.93 -9.49
N TYR A 319 9.39 -12.53 -9.22
CA TYR A 319 8.97 -13.82 -9.73
C TYR A 319 7.92 -13.69 -10.82
N TYR A 320 7.96 -14.63 -11.75
CA TYR A 320 6.95 -14.83 -12.78
C TYR A 320 6.16 -16.10 -12.50
N TYR A 321 4.84 -15.96 -12.51
CA TYR A 321 3.87 -17.05 -12.45
C TYR A 321 3.00 -17.08 -13.70
N GLN A 322 2.73 -18.28 -14.21
CA GLN A 322 1.74 -18.52 -15.27
C GLN A 322 0.73 -19.57 -14.81
N PHE A 323 -0.52 -19.16 -14.66
CA PHE A 323 -1.64 -20.01 -14.24
C PHE A 323 -2.40 -20.52 -15.47
N SER A 324 -2.43 -21.84 -15.68
CA SER A 324 -3.18 -22.45 -16.77
C SER A 324 -4.69 -22.30 -16.59
N LEU A 325 -5.41 -21.86 -17.62
CA LEU A 325 -6.87 -21.86 -17.62
C LEU A 325 -7.46 -23.22 -18.00
N HIS A 326 -6.64 -24.17 -18.48
CA HIS A 326 -7.09 -25.52 -18.84
C HIS A 326 -6.91 -26.54 -17.70
N SER A 327 -5.99 -26.29 -16.78
CA SER A 327 -5.63 -27.20 -15.67
C SER A 327 -5.45 -26.41 -14.38
N SER A 328 -5.60 -27.03 -13.21
CA SER A 328 -5.36 -26.36 -11.92
C SER A 328 -3.87 -26.44 -11.53
N SER A 329 -2.98 -26.15 -12.48
CA SER A 329 -1.53 -26.21 -12.32
C SER A 329 -0.87 -24.90 -12.68
N ILE A 330 0.18 -24.55 -11.95
CA ILE A 330 1.08 -23.45 -12.29
C ILE A 330 2.04 -23.97 -13.38
N ALA A 331 1.98 -23.37 -14.56
CA ALA A 331 2.79 -23.77 -15.71
C ALA A 331 4.23 -23.25 -15.62
N GLN A 332 4.41 -22.06 -15.04
CA GLN A 332 5.71 -21.43 -14.83
C GLN A 332 5.72 -20.79 -13.44
N GLU A 333 6.79 -20.99 -12.68
CA GLU A 333 7.04 -20.36 -11.38
C GLU A 333 8.54 -20.27 -11.09
N TRP A 334 9.14 -19.12 -11.33
CA TRP A 334 10.58 -18.91 -11.12
C TRP A 334 10.91 -17.42 -11.05
N ALA A 335 12.09 -17.10 -10.51
CA ALA A 335 12.57 -15.71 -10.41
C ALA A 335 13.12 -15.22 -11.76
N LEU A 336 12.85 -13.96 -12.10
CA LEU A 336 13.43 -13.33 -13.29
C LEU A 336 14.90 -12.97 -13.09
N LEU A 337 15.27 -12.57 -11.87
CA LEU A 337 16.62 -12.17 -11.52
C LEU A 337 16.95 -12.54 -10.08
N SER A 338 18.24 -12.77 -9.80
CA SER A 338 18.75 -13.08 -8.46
C SER A 338 18.82 -11.87 -7.53
N LEU A 339 18.82 -10.64 -8.08
CA LEU A 339 18.89 -9.41 -7.30
C LEU A 339 17.69 -9.27 -6.35
N PRO A 340 17.90 -8.71 -5.15
CA PRO A 340 16.81 -8.23 -4.32
C PRO A 340 15.90 -7.29 -5.14
N PHE A 341 14.58 -7.50 -5.12
CA PHE A 341 13.64 -6.62 -5.83
C PHE A 341 12.32 -6.42 -5.08
N GLU A 342 11.99 -5.16 -4.78
CA GLU A 342 10.74 -4.73 -4.12
C GLU A 342 10.18 -3.42 -4.67
N PHE A 343 9.00 -3.00 -4.21
CA PHE A 343 8.33 -1.75 -4.58
C PHE A 343 8.20 -1.59 -6.12
N PRO A 344 7.53 -2.54 -6.80
CA PRO A 344 7.43 -2.55 -8.24
C PRO A 344 6.54 -1.42 -8.76
N SER A 345 6.93 -0.88 -9.92
CA SER A 345 6.25 0.20 -10.63
C SER A 345 6.24 -0.12 -12.12
N VAL A 346 5.10 0.10 -12.77
CA VAL A 346 4.93 -0.04 -14.23
C VAL A 346 4.31 1.22 -14.81
N ALA A 347 4.44 1.40 -16.11
CA ALA A 347 3.70 2.43 -16.82
C ALA A 347 2.19 2.23 -16.63
N LYS A 348 1.48 3.29 -16.21
CA LYS A 348 0.05 3.23 -15.84
C LYS A 348 -0.83 2.69 -16.97
N SER A 349 -0.50 2.99 -18.22
CA SER A 349 -1.21 2.49 -19.41
C SER A 349 -1.07 0.98 -19.64
N TYR A 350 -0.04 0.36 -19.08
CA TYR A 350 0.24 -1.08 -19.17
C TYR A 350 -0.10 -1.84 -17.87
N SER A 351 -0.65 -1.15 -16.87
CA SER A 351 -1.22 -1.79 -15.69
C SER A 351 -2.39 -2.68 -16.10
N MET A 352 -2.44 -3.92 -15.58
CA MET A 352 -3.41 -4.95 -15.97
C MET A 352 -3.29 -5.41 -17.45
N ASP A 353 -2.15 -5.14 -18.07
CA ASP A 353 -1.79 -5.55 -19.43
C ASP A 353 -0.34 -6.06 -19.47
N SER A 354 0.11 -6.57 -20.63
CA SER A 354 1.46 -7.08 -20.80
C SER A 354 2.48 -5.93 -20.86
N ALA A 355 2.90 -5.45 -19.69
CA ALA A 355 4.02 -4.52 -19.55
C ALA A 355 5.35 -5.21 -19.88
N ARG A 356 6.20 -4.53 -20.65
CA ARG A 356 7.58 -4.94 -20.92
C ARG A 356 8.54 -4.51 -19.83
N TYR A 357 8.34 -3.33 -19.24
CA TYR A 357 9.28 -2.76 -18.27
C TYR A 357 8.68 -2.66 -16.88
N VAL A 358 9.37 -3.28 -15.91
CA VAL A 358 9.06 -3.15 -14.48
C VAL A 358 10.23 -2.43 -13.82
N TYR A 359 9.93 -1.36 -13.10
CA TYR A 359 10.87 -0.61 -12.29
C TYR A 359 10.68 -0.95 -10.82
N GLY A 360 11.72 -0.86 -10.00
CA GLY A 360 11.60 -1.12 -8.57
C GLY A 360 12.86 -0.77 -7.79
N CYS A 361 12.83 -1.11 -6.53
CA CYS A 361 13.92 -0.91 -5.58
C CYS A 361 14.77 -2.17 -5.46
N SER A 362 16.07 -1.97 -5.28
CA SER A 362 17.01 -3.00 -4.83
C SER A 362 17.86 -2.45 -3.70
N SER A 363 18.56 -3.34 -3.01
CA SER A 363 19.60 -2.99 -2.05
C SER A 363 20.86 -3.80 -2.34
N SER A 364 22.04 -3.23 -2.09
CA SER A 364 23.31 -3.97 -2.08
C SER A 364 23.38 -4.97 -0.91
N SER A 365 22.56 -4.75 0.12
CA SER A 365 22.22 -5.73 1.16
C SER A 365 20.91 -6.47 0.79
N THR A 366 20.64 -7.63 1.38
CA THR A 366 19.29 -8.22 1.25
C THR A 366 18.26 -7.32 1.96
N PHE A 367 17.00 -7.34 1.53
CA PHE A 367 15.89 -6.58 2.16
C PHE A 367 15.65 -6.88 3.65
N THR A 368 16.47 -7.69 4.30
CA THR A 368 16.34 -8.04 5.72
C THR A 368 17.67 -8.07 6.47
N THR A 369 18.80 -7.88 5.78
CA THR A 369 20.14 -7.86 6.39
C THR A 369 20.57 -6.43 6.65
N ALA A 370 19.96 -5.81 7.64
CA ALA A 370 20.55 -4.68 8.35
C ALA A 370 20.26 -4.87 9.84
N LEU A 371 21.32 -5.11 10.63
CA LEU A 371 21.30 -5.25 12.09
C LEU A 371 20.51 -4.09 12.73
N GLY A 372 19.24 -4.32 13.06
CA GLY A 372 18.39 -3.37 13.78
C GLY A 372 18.17 -2.02 13.06
N ARG A 373 18.25 -1.96 11.73
CA ARG A 373 17.95 -0.76 10.95
C ARG A 373 17.00 -1.08 9.78
N THR A 374 16.07 -0.18 9.50
CA THR A 374 15.18 -0.24 8.33
C THR A 374 15.98 -0.46 7.05
N VAL A 375 15.48 -1.33 6.17
CA VAL A 375 16.09 -1.60 4.86
C VAL A 375 16.35 -0.30 4.11
N LYS A 376 17.55 -0.18 3.57
CA LYS A 376 17.97 0.99 2.82
C LYS A 376 17.99 0.69 1.33
N ILE A 377 17.24 1.47 0.57
CA ILE A 377 17.19 1.38 -0.89
C ILE A 377 18.33 2.22 -1.44
N ASP A 378 19.40 1.56 -1.87
CA ASP A 378 20.60 2.18 -2.45
C ASP A 378 20.68 1.98 -3.97
N ALA A 379 19.69 1.32 -4.57
CA ALA A 379 19.60 1.13 -6.01
C ALA A 379 18.15 1.12 -6.51
N LEU A 380 17.96 1.67 -7.71
CA LEU A 380 16.74 1.49 -8.50
C LEU A 380 17.04 0.55 -9.67
N VAL A 381 16.11 -0.31 -10.02
CA VAL A 381 16.30 -1.34 -11.06
C VAL A 381 15.17 -1.25 -12.07
N ARG A 382 15.50 -1.32 -13.37
CA ARG A 382 14.56 -1.60 -14.46
C ARG A 382 14.81 -3.00 -14.98
N VAL A 383 13.73 -3.73 -15.18
CA VAL A 383 13.73 -5.10 -15.72
C VAL A 383 12.85 -5.14 -16.97
N ASP A 384 13.42 -5.55 -18.10
CA ASP A 384 12.70 -6.00 -19.29
C ASP A 384 12.15 -7.41 -19.01
N VAL A 385 10.94 -7.46 -18.47
CA VAL A 385 10.33 -8.71 -18.00
C VAL A 385 9.92 -9.60 -19.16
N GLN A 386 9.57 -9.05 -20.33
CA GLN A 386 9.22 -9.88 -21.49
C GLN A 386 10.44 -10.63 -22.03
N GLU A 387 11.59 -9.96 -22.13
CA GLU A 387 12.84 -10.60 -22.55
C GLU A 387 13.27 -11.68 -21.57
N LEU A 388 13.26 -11.40 -20.25
CA LEU A 388 13.59 -12.41 -19.25
C LEU A 388 12.58 -13.55 -19.20
N ILE A 389 11.29 -13.27 -19.42
CA ILE A 389 10.26 -14.31 -19.53
C ILE A 389 10.56 -15.22 -20.73
N ALA A 390 10.86 -14.64 -21.90
CA ALA A 390 11.18 -15.39 -23.11
C ALA A 390 12.44 -16.27 -22.95
N ARG A 391 13.49 -15.74 -22.29
CA ARG A 391 14.69 -16.50 -21.93
C ARG A 391 14.38 -17.67 -21.00
N GLY A 392 13.59 -17.44 -19.96
CA GLY A 392 13.19 -18.49 -19.02
C GLY A 392 12.25 -19.52 -19.63
N ILE A 393 11.39 -19.17 -20.60
CA ILE A 393 10.60 -20.17 -21.34
C ILE A 393 11.51 -21.02 -22.24
N SER A 394 12.51 -20.41 -22.88
CA SER A 394 13.44 -21.10 -23.77
C SER A 394 14.42 -22.01 -23.02
N ASN A 395 14.83 -21.60 -21.83
CA ASN A 395 15.69 -22.36 -20.93
C ASN A 395 15.14 -22.28 -19.48
N PRO A 396 14.14 -23.12 -19.13
CA PRO A 396 13.45 -23.07 -17.84
C PRO A 396 14.39 -23.24 -16.64
N PRO A 397 14.42 -22.24 -15.72
CA PRO A 397 15.04 -22.42 -14.42
C PRO A 397 14.31 -23.49 -13.61
N CYS A 398 14.95 -23.95 -12.52
CA CYS A 398 14.27 -24.79 -11.55
C CYS A 398 13.04 -24.07 -10.96
N ALA A 399 11.90 -24.76 -10.93
CA ALA A 399 10.68 -24.22 -10.34
C ALA A 399 10.91 -23.78 -8.88
N VAL A 400 10.39 -22.60 -8.55
CA VAL A 400 10.49 -21.90 -7.26
C VAL A 400 11.89 -21.44 -6.87
N THR A 401 12.97 -22.16 -7.17
CA THR A 401 14.31 -21.83 -6.64
C THR A 401 15.27 -21.26 -7.68
N GLY A 402 14.98 -21.43 -8.97
CA GLY A 402 15.82 -20.95 -10.06
C GLY A 402 15.57 -19.48 -10.40
N CYS A 403 16.61 -18.82 -10.92
CA CYS A 403 16.55 -17.48 -11.50
C CYS A 403 16.97 -17.53 -12.97
N VAL A 404 16.36 -16.70 -13.83
CA VAL A 404 16.78 -16.56 -15.24
C VAL A 404 18.12 -15.83 -15.32
N ASP A 405 18.21 -14.64 -14.71
CA ASP A 405 19.47 -13.91 -14.59
C ASP A 405 20.06 -14.11 -13.19
N ASN A 406 21.32 -14.57 -13.11
CA ASN A 406 22.01 -14.84 -11.85
C ASN A 406 23.17 -13.88 -11.57
N ARG A 407 23.37 -12.86 -12.41
CA ARG A 407 24.46 -11.89 -12.28
C ARG A 407 24.33 -11.08 -10.99
N SER A 408 25.46 -10.68 -10.41
CA SER A 408 25.48 -9.76 -9.28
C SER A 408 25.11 -8.34 -9.73
N MET A 409 24.81 -7.45 -8.78
CA MET A 409 24.54 -6.04 -9.10
C MET A 409 25.76 -5.38 -9.75
N ASP A 410 26.97 -5.75 -9.33
CA ASP A 410 28.21 -5.21 -9.89
C ASP A 410 28.43 -5.69 -11.33
N ASP A 411 28.13 -6.96 -11.63
CA ASP A 411 28.21 -7.49 -13.00
C ASP A 411 27.22 -6.78 -13.94
N ILE A 412 26.00 -6.49 -13.46
CA ILE A 412 24.98 -5.78 -14.24
C ILE A 412 25.38 -4.32 -14.46
N VAL A 413 25.89 -3.63 -13.43
CA VAL A 413 26.38 -2.25 -13.56
C VAL A 413 27.61 -2.16 -14.47
N ALA A 414 28.46 -3.18 -14.48
CA ALA A 414 29.62 -3.26 -15.36
C ALA A 414 29.28 -3.66 -16.81
N SER A 415 28.04 -4.08 -17.07
CA SER A 415 27.58 -4.48 -18.40
C SER A 415 27.64 -3.29 -19.38
N ASN A 416 28.24 -3.51 -20.54
CA ASN A 416 28.24 -2.55 -21.66
C ASN A 416 27.23 -2.95 -22.75
N ASP A 417 26.36 -3.93 -22.49
CA ASP A 417 25.31 -4.33 -23.42
C ASP A 417 24.22 -3.25 -23.45
N PRO A 418 24.02 -2.53 -24.57
CA PRO A 418 22.96 -1.53 -24.66
C PRO A 418 21.57 -2.14 -24.53
N ASP A 419 21.41 -3.43 -24.87
CA ASP A 419 20.17 -4.18 -24.85
C ASP A 419 20.05 -5.07 -23.60
N ASP A 420 20.86 -4.80 -22.56
CA ASP A 420 20.77 -5.54 -21.30
C ASP A 420 19.33 -5.43 -20.74
N PRO A 421 18.67 -6.57 -20.47
CA PRO A 421 17.32 -6.57 -19.93
C PRO A 421 17.27 -5.98 -18.51
N ILE A 422 18.39 -5.85 -17.82
CA ILE A 422 18.44 -5.29 -16.47
C ILE A 422 19.30 -4.03 -16.48
N ARG A 423 18.73 -2.92 -16.01
CA ARG A 423 19.47 -1.67 -15.80
C ARG A 423 19.39 -1.25 -14.34
N VAL A 424 20.50 -0.79 -13.79
CA VAL A 424 20.61 -0.40 -12.38
C VAL A 424 21.08 1.04 -12.29
N PHE A 425 20.37 1.84 -11.50
CA PHE A 425 20.81 3.15 -11.04
C PHE A 425 21.25 3.00 -9.57
N LYS A 426 22.55 3.06 -9.30
CA LYS A 426 23.07 3.08 -7.93
C LYS A 426 23.03 4.51 -7.38
N LEU A 427 22.51 4.67 -6.17
CA LEU A 427 22.57 5.94 -5.45
C LEU A 427 24.00 6.23 -4.96
N PRO A 428 24.36 7.51 -4.77
CA PRO A 428 25.59 7.87 -4.08
C PRO A 428 25.64 7.29 -2.66
N GLU A 429 26.83 7.05 -2.14
CA GLU A 429 27.02 6.54 -0.79
C GLU A 429 26.36 7.45 0.27
N GLY A 430 25.60 6.84 1.18
CA GLY A 430 24.84 7.54 2.22
C GLY A 430 23.49 8.12 1.77
N TRP A 431 23.17 8.06 0.48
CA TRP A 431 21.90 8.49 -0.07
C TRP A 431 20.97 7.30 -0.28
N TYR A 432 19.72 7.43 0.15
CA TYR A 432 18.74 6.35 0.02
C TYR A 432 17.41 6.84 -0.54
N ALA A 433 16.84 6.04 -1.43
CA ALA A 433 15.58 6.31 -2.11
C ALA A 433 14.37 5.77 -1.36
N GLN A 434 13.19 6.25 -1.74
CA GLN A 434 11.89 5.63 -1.46
C GLN A 434 11.34 4.95 -2.73
N GLU A 435 10.15 4.37 -2.64
CA GLU A 435 9.46 3.76 -3.80
C GLU A 435 9.50 4.71 -5.02
N PRO A 436 10.02 4.25 -6.18
CA PRO A 436 9.98 5.03 -7.41
C PRO A 436 8.61 4.91 -8.07
N ARG A 437 8.13 6.03 -8.61
CA ARG A 437 6.97 6.06 -9.49
C ARG A 437 7.39 6.38 -10.92
N PHE A 438 7.08 5.46 -11.84
CA PHE A 438 7.24 5.74 -13.27
C PHE A 438 6.13 6.69 -13.74
N VAL A 439 6.54 7.74 -14.44
CA VAL A 439 5.66 8.74 -15.06
C VAL A 439 5.95 8.75 -16.56
N SER A 440 4.97 8.29 -17.33
CA SER A 440 5.04 8.26 -18.80
C SER A 440 5.11 9.66 -19.38
N GLN A 441 5.89 9.82 -20.44
CA GLN A 441 5.78 10.95 -21.35
C GLN A 441 4.50 10.82 -22.18
N ASP A 442 3.82 11.95 -22.42
CA ASP A 442 2.64 11.98 -23.28
C ASP A 442 2.96 11.50 -24.69
N ASN A 443 2.16 10.54 -25.19
CA ASN A 443 2.34 9.89 -26.50
C ASN A 443 3.71 9.21 -26.71
N GLY A 444 4.46 8.93 -25.64
CA GLY A 444 5.71 8.17 -25.68
C GLY A 444 5.49 6.66 -25.79
N ASN A 445 6.56 5.92 -26.06
CA ASN A 445 6.58 4.47 -25.88
C ASN A 445 6.55 4.11 -24.39
N GLU A 446 6.40 2.83 -24.06
CA GLU A 446 6.30 2.35 -22.66
C GLU A 446 7.44 2.85 -21.75
N GLU A 447 8.68 2.85 -22.25
CA GLU A 447 9.86 3.28 -21.48
C GLU A 447 10.13 4.79 -21.54
N ASP A 448 9.42 5.54 -22.38
CA ASP A 448 9.64 6.97 -22.54
C ASP A 448 8.97 7.69 -21.37
N GLY A 449 9.78 8.11 -20.39
CA GLY A 449 9.29 8.70 -19.16
C GLY A 449 10.38 8.84 -18.10
N TRP A 450 9.94 9.09 -16.87
CA TRP A 450 10.82 9.38 -15.74
C TRP A 450 10.46 8.57 -14.52
N LEU A 451 11.47 8.24 -13.71
CA LEU A 451 11.27 7.78 -12.34
C LEU A 451 11.32 8.98 -11.41
N LEU A 452 10.29 9.11 -10.59
CA LEU A 452 10.21 10.07 -9.49
C LEU A 452 10.40 9.32 -8.18
N THR A 453 11.36 9.73 -7.36
CA THR A 453 11.59 9.15 -6.03
C THR A 453 12.06 10.21 -5.03
N TYR A 454 11.59 10.11 -3.79
CA TYR A 454 12.16 10.89 -2.70
C TYR A 454 13.47 10.27 -2.25
N VAL A 455 14.49 11.11 -2.08
CA VAL A 455 15.83 10.70 -1.67
C VAL A 455 16.25 11.49 -0.43
N PHE A 456 16.90 10.81 0.51
CA PHE A 456 17.45 11.42 1.72
C PHE A 456 18.93 11.10 1.87
N ASP A 457 19.72 12.12 2.19
CA ASP A 457 21.13 11.98 2.57
C ASP A 457 21.22 11.70 4.08
N GLU A 458 21.55 10.47 4.45
CA GLU A 458 21.69 10.06 5.84
C GLU A 458 22.95 10.59 6.51
N GLN A 459 23.86 11.27 5.79
CA GLN A 459 24.93 12.03 6.43
C GLN A 459 24.38 13.19 7.28
N GLN A 460 23.11 13.59 7.07
CA GLN A 460 22.37 14.53 7.92
C GLN A 460 21.86 13.89 9.23
N LEU A 461 22.03 12.58 9.44
CA LEU A 461 21.68 11.94 10.69
C LEU A 461 22.78 12.16 11.73
N GLN A 462 22.37 12.47 12.97
CA GLN A 462 23.25 12.42 14.11
C GLN A 462 23.64 10.98 14.45
N SER A 463 24.65 10.80 15.29
CA SER A 463 25.06 9.47 15.79
C SER A 463 23.95 8.73 16.56
N SER A 464 22.99 9.48 17.12
CA SER A 464 21.77 8.96 17.75
C SER A 464 20.73 8.41 16.76
N GLY A 465 20.86 8.74 15.47
CA GLY A 465 19.84 8.50 14.45
C GLY A 465 18.77 9.59 14.35
N GLU A 466 18.86 10.64 15.16
CA GLU A 466 18.01 11.82 15.07
C GLU A 466 18.47 12.78 13.96
N ILE A 467 17.63 13.75 13.62
CA ILE A 467 17.91 14.78 12.62
C ILE A 467 17.88 16.17 13.26
N ASP A 468 18.65 17.09 12.70
CA ASP A 468 18.53 18.51 12.98
C ASP A 468 17.32 19.13 12.25
N ASP A 469 16.86 20.29 12.71
CA ASP A 469 15.68 20.98 12.17
C ASP A 469 15.84 21.42 10.70
N ASP A 470 17.07 21.51 10.21
CA ASP A 470 17.42 21.88 8.84
C ASP A 470 17.61 20.68 7.91
N ALA A 471 17.40 19.45 8.40
CA ALA A 471 17.48 18.25 7.58
C ALA A 471 16.41 18.26 6.46
N VAL A 472 16.86 18.05 5.23
CA VAL A 472 15.99 18.09 4.03
C VAL A 472 16.09 16.82 3.20
N SER A 473 14.98 16.50 2.54
CA SER A 473 14.92 15.50 1.48
C SER A 473 14.87 16.17 0.11
N GLU A 474 15.06 15.38 -0.94
CA GLU A 474 14.90 15.82 -2.32
C GLU A 474 13.95 14.92 -3.08
N LEU A 475 13.25 15.45 -4.09
CA LEU A 475 12.58 14.65 -5.11
C LEU A 475 13.49 14.60 -6.34
N TRP A 476 13.95 13.40 -6.71
CA TRP A 476 14.78 13.19 -7.88
C TRP A 476 13.91 12.79 -9.07
N ILE A 477 14.21 13.37 -10.23
CA ILE A 477 13.58 13.06 -11.51
C ILE A 477 14.67 12.42 -12.38
N ILE A 478 14.50 11.14 -12.68
CA ILE A 478 15.49 10.31 -13.36
C ILE A 478 14.94 9.90 -14.71
N ASP A 479 15.68 10.12 -15.79
CA ASP A 479 15.36 9.58 -17.11
C ASP A 479 15.39 8.04 -17.05
N ALA A 480 14.22 7.42 -17.17
CA ALA A 480 14.03 5.99 -16.95
C ALA A 480 14.78 5.15 -18.00
N LYS A 481 14.94 5.68 -19.22
CA LYS A 481 15.65 5.01 -20.31
C LYS A 481 17.16 5.06 -20.07
N ARG A 482 17.66 6.20 -19.59
CA ARG A 482 19.10 6.44 -19.39
C ARG A 482 19.60 6.10 -17.99
N MET A 483 18.80 5.43 -17.16
CA MET A 483 19.11 5.21 -15.74
C MET A 483 20.45 4.50 -15.48
N SER A 484 20.94 3.68 -16.42
CA SER A 484 22.26 3.04 -16.33
C SER A 484 23.43 4.02 -16.47
N GLU A 485 23.21 5.25 -16.93
CA GLU A 485 24.22 6.31 -16.97
C GLU A 485 24.50 6.95 -15.59
N GLY A 486 23.95 6.36 -14.51
CA GLY A 486 24.11 6.81 -13.15
C GLY A 486 23.62 8.25 -12.97
N MET A 487 24.33 9.07 -12.20
CA MET A 487 23.92 10.44 -11.88
C MET A 487 23.67 11.35 -13.10
N ARG A 488 24.18 11.02 -14.30
CA ARG A 488 23.88 11.77 -15.54
C ARG A 488 22.43 11.64 -15.99
N SER A 489 21.74 10.59 -15.53
CA SER A 489 20.31 10.37 -15.80
C SER A 489 19.39 11.18 -14.89
N VAL A 490 19.92 11.77 -13.81
CA VAL A 490 19.14 12.67 -12.95
C VAL A 490 19.00 14.02 -13.65
N ILE A 491 17.84 14.25 -14.26
CA ILE A 491 17.59 15.47 -15.06
C ILE A 491 17.18 16.66 -14.19
N ALA A 492 16.65 16.41 -12.99
CA ALA A 492 16.28 17.43 -12.03
C ALA A 492 16.25 16.90 -10.60
N ARG A 493 16.55 17.80 -9.64
CA ARG A 493 16.47 17.57 -8.20
C ARG A 493 15.66 18.71 -7.59
N VAL A 494 14.51 18.41 -7.00
CA VAL A 494 13.70 19.39 -6.29
C VAL A 494 14.08 19.30 -4.80
N LYS A 495 14.76 20.33 -4.30
CA LYS A 495 15.06 20.45 -2.87
C LYS A 495 13.80 20.75 -2.09
N LEU A 496 13.50 19.94 -1.08
CA LEU A 496 12.33 20.12 -0.24
C LEU A 496 12.69 20.97 0.98
N PRO A 497 11.71 21.70 1.57
CA PRO A 497 11.97 22.57 2.72
C PRO A 497 12.11 21.79 4.04
N GLN A 498 11.90 20.47 4.03
CA GLN A 498 11.99 19.61 5.20
C GLN A 498 12.27 18.16 4.77
N ARG A 499 12.68 17.33 5.73
CA ARG A 499 12.78 15.88 5.54
C ARG A 499 11.41 15.27 5.27
N VAL A 500 11.36 14.40 4.26
CA VAL A 500 10.28 13.43 4.06
C VAL A 500 10.76 12.10 4.64
N PRO A 501 10.18 11.61 5.75
CA PRO A 501 10.55 10.31 6.30
C PRO A 501 10.35 9.18 5.28
N TYR A 502 11.08 8.08 5.44
CA TYR A 502 10.85 6.89 4.62
C TYR A 502 9.38 6.46 4.76
N GLY A 503 8.66 6.53 3.64
CA GLY A 503 7.23 6.22 3.55
C GLY A 503 6.97 4.85 2.96
N LEU A 504 5.73 4.68 2.51
CA LEU A 504 5.22 3.48 1.87
C LEU A 504 5.01 3.77 0.38
N HIS A 505 3.77 3.94 -0.08
CA HIS A 505 3.47 4.04 -1.52
C HIS A 505 3.07 5.45 -1.96
N GLY A 506 3.51 5.82 -3.16
CA GLY A 506 3.21 7.09 -3.82
C GLY A 506 2.43 6.92 -5.12
N SER A 507 1.86 8.03 -5.61
CA SER A 507 1.22 8.09 -6.94
C SER A 507 1.52 9.41 -7.63
N TRP A 508 1.54 9.39 -8.95
CA TRP A 508 1.52 10.58 -9.81
C TRP A 508 0.09 10.89 -10.21
N PHE A 509 -0.28 12.18 -10.14
CA PHE A 509 -1.58 12.68 -10.57
C PHE A 509 -1.38 13.70 -11.69
N THR A 510 -2.07 13.51 -12.81
CA THR A 510 -1.93 14.43 -13.95
C THR A 510 -2.66 15.75 -13.69
N LYS A 511 -2.36 16.77 -14.51
CA LYS A 511 -3.07 18.06 -14.46
C LYS A 511 -4.59 17.87 -14.64
N GLU A 512 -4.98 16.96 -15.52
CA GLU A 512 -6.38 16.61 -15.81
C GLU A 512 -7.04 15.94 -14.62
N GLU A 513 -6.35 15.05 -13.92
CA GLU A 513 -6.86 14.40 -12.70
C GLU A 513 -7.05 15.41 -11.57
N VAL A 514 -6.10 16.33 -11.39
CA VAL A 514 -6.18 17.41 -10.39
C VAL A 514 -7.32 18.39 -10.70
N ALA A 515 -7.47 18.79 -11.97
CA ALA A 515 -8.53 19.70 -12.40
C ALA A 515 -9.93 19.03 -12.46
N GLY A 516 -9.97 17.73 -12.76
CA GLY A 516 -11.19 16.95 -12.94
C GLY A 516 -11.76 16.34 -11.65
N GLN A 517 -11.31 16.79 -10.48
CA GLN A 517 -11.83 16.29 -9.22
C GLN A 517 -13.32 16.60 -9.06
N ARG A 518 -14.05 15.67 -8.46
CA ARG A 518 -15.45 15.90 -8.06
C ARG A 518 -15.55 17.07 -7.10
N PRO A 519 -16.65 17.84 -7.10
CA PRO A 519 -16.82 18.89 -6.09
C PRO A 519 -16.97 18.29 -4.68
N TRP A 520 -16.66 19.11 -3.67
CA TRP A 520 -16.92 18.83 -2.26
C TRP A 520 -17.43 20.09 -1.57
N ASN A 521 -18.28 19.91 -0.56
CA ASN A 521 -18.87 21.00 0.21
C ASN A 521 -18.10 21.29 1.50
N SER A 522 -17.31 20.33 1.98
CA SER A 522 -16.56 20.48 3.23
C SER A 522 -15.27 19.67 3.22
N ILE A 523 -14.28 20.18 3.94
CA ILE A 523 -13.08 19.46 4.34
C ILE A 523 -13.12 19.20 5.84
N ARG A 524 -12.44 18.15 6.29
CA ARG A 524 -12.18 17.94 7.71
C ARG A 524 -11.20 19.00 8.17
N SER A 525 -11.43 19.53 9.37
CA SER A 525 -10.51 20.46 10.03
C SER A 525 -9.89 19.79 11.24
N ALA A 526 -8.65 20.17 11.55
CA ALA A 526 -8.07 19.81 12.83
C ALA A 526 -8.97 20.36 13.96
N PRO A 527 -9.14 19.64 15.08
CA PRO A 527 -9.90 20.16 16.19
C PRO A 527 -9.25 21.48 16.62
N VAL A 528 -9.95 22.60 16.41
CA VAL A 528 -9.58 23.85 17.09
C VAL A 528 -9.68 23.52 18.57
N SER A 529 -8.63 23.84 19.35
CA SER A 529 -8.72 23.91 20.81
C SER A 529 -9.85 24.87 21.15
N LYS A 530 -11.09 24.37 21.15
CA LYS A 530 -12.17 24.98 21.89
C LYS A 530 -11.69 24.80 23.32
N THR A 531 -11.14 25.87 23.90
CA THR A 531 -11.42 26.14 25.30
C THR A 531 -12.88 25.77 25.46
N CYS A 532 -13.19 24.80 26.32
CA CYS A 532 -14.57 24.43 26.61
C CYS A 532 -15.29 25.73 27.00
N LYS A 533 -15.87 26.43 26.03
CA LYS A 533 -17.03 27.25 26.27
C LYS A 533 -18.01 26.20 26.73
N THR A 534 -18.22 26.21 28.03
CA THR A 534 -19.34 25.61 28.73
C THR A 534 -20.60 26.13 28.04
N ASP A 535 -20.93 25.56 26.88
CA ASP A 535 -22.29 25.54 26.42
C ASP A 535 -23.04 24.83 27.54
N ASN A 536 -23.93 25.57 28.19
CA ASN A 536 -24.81 25.18 29.30
C ASN A 536 -25.72 24.00 28.93
N LYS A 537 -25.15 22.87 28.52
CA LYS A 537 -25.78 21.56 28.59
C LYS A 537 -25.24 20.93 29.86
N ILE A 538 -26.17 20.66 30.76
CA ILE A 538 -26.01 19.97 32.03
C ILE A 538 -25.45 18.57 31.74
N TYR A 539 -24.15 18.47 31.49
CA TYR A 539 -23.45 17.23 31.75
C TYR A 539 -23.08 17.30 33.21
N ASP A 540 -23.60 16.35 33.95
CA ASP A 540 -23.35 16.18 35.36
C ASP A 540 -21.82 16.26 35.60
N ASP A 541 -21.39 17.19 36.46
CA ASP A 541 -19.97 17.53 36.69
C ASP A 541 -19.14 16.27 37.03
N TRP A 542 -19.80 15.29 37.68
CA TRP A 542 -19.23 13.98 37.98
C TRP A 542 -18.84 13.16 36.74
N TRP A 543 -19.61 13.21 35.65
CA TRP A 543 -19.32 12.45 34.44
C TRP A 543 -18.08 13.00 33.72
N VAL A 544 -17.96 14.32 33.64
CA VAL A 544 -16.81 14.97 33.02
C VAL A 544 -15.53 14.68 33.81
N GLU A 545 -15.61 14.70 35.14
CA GLU A 545 -14.49 14.35 36.02
C GLU A 545 -14.12 12.86 35.91
N LEU A 546 -15.12 11.97 35.94
CA LEU A 546 -14.92 10.53 35.77
C LEU A 546 -14.27 10.24 34.42
N ARG A 547 -14.76 10.85 33.34
CA ARG A 547 -14.19 10.71 32.00
C ARG A 547 -12.73 11.15 31.97
N ARG A 548 -12.41 12.33 32.53
CA ARG A 548 -11.04 12.84 32.56
C ARG A 548 -10.12 11.89 33.32
N THR A 549 -10.57 11.39 34.46
CA THR A 549 -9.85 10.41 35.28
C THR A 549 -9.63 9.10 34.52
N LEU A 550 -10.66 8.58 33.84
CA LEU A 550 -10.55 7.39 33.01
C LEU A 550 -9.53 7.60 31.87
N LEU A 551 -9.63 8.71 31.15
CA LEU A 551 -8.71 9.05 30.07
C LEU A 551 -7.27 9.27 30.54
N SER A 552 -7.03 9.77 31.76
CA SER A 552 -5.67 9.84 32.31
C SER A 552 -5.12 8.50 32.77
N TYR A 553 -5.99 7.57 33.18
CA TYR A 553 -5.57 6.26 33.66
C TYR A 553 -5.30 5.28 32.51
N ILE A 554 -6.13 5.34 31.47
CA ILE A 554 -5.98 4.50 30.28
C ILE A 554 -5.20 5.19 29.16
N GLY A 555 -4.83 6.46 29.30
CA GLY A 555 -4.32 7.32 28.23
C GLY A 555 -2.84 7.18 27.94
#